data_AF-A0A931HI49-F1
#
_entry.id   AF-A0A931HI49-F1
#
_cell.length_a   1.000
_cell.length_b   1.000
_cell.length_c   1.000
_cell.angle_alpha   90.00
_cell.angle_beta   90.00
_cell.angle_gamma   90.00
#
_symmetry.space_group_name_H-M   'P 1'
#
loop_
_entity.id
_entity.type
_entity.pdbx_description
1 polymer ?
#
loop_
_entity_poly.entity_id
_entity_poly.type
_entity_poly.pdbx_seq_one_letter_code
_entity_poly.pdbx_strand_id
1 'polypeptide(L)' 'GRVAIERFLDRTTTLTVDDSHHGPAGHRTYRYEPTYILRGIAELHVDFTPAH' A
#
# COMPACT_ATOMS: atom_id res chain seq x y z
N GLY A 1 5.72 -9.06 -10.63
CA GLY A 1 4.71 -8.43 -9.76
C GLY A 1 4.03 -9.45 -8.88
N ARG A 2 3.16 -10.30 -9.45
CA ARG A 2 2.33 -11.28 -8.73
C ARG A 2 3.07 -12.11 -7.67
N VAL A 3 4.15 -12.81 -8.04
CA VAL A 3 4.93 -13.65 -7.13
C VAL A 3 5.53 -12.85 -5.96
N ALA A 4 5.91 -11.58 -6.18
CA ALA A 4 6.45 -10.74 -5.12
C ALA A 4 5.35 -10.34 -4.12
N ILE A 5 4.16 -10.01 -4.61
CA ILE A 5 2.99 -9.69 -3.79
C ILE A 5 2.53 -10.92 -3.02
N GLU A 6 2.40 -12.07 -3.67
CA GLU A 6 2.02 -13.34 -3.02
C GLU A 6 2.99 -13.69 -1.89
N ARG A 7 4.30 -13.66 -2.14
CA ARG A 7 5.31 -13.92 -1.09
C ARG A 7 5.31 -12.88 0.02
N PHE A 8 4.92 -11.63 -0.25
CA PHE A 8 4.81 -10.61 0.78
C PHE A 8 3.58 -10.88 1.66
N LEU A 9 2.44 -11.18 1.04
CA LEU A 9 1.19 -11.53 1.73
C LEU A 9 1.32 -12.83 2.54
N ASP A 10 1.99 -13.86 2.00
CA ASP A 10 2.23 -15.13 2.71
C ASP A 10 3.01 -14.95 4.02
N ARG A 11 3.79 -13.87 4.15
CA ARG A 11 4.61 -13.55 5.33
C ARG A 11 4.04 -12.42 6.18
N THR A 12 2.78 -12.06 5.96
CA THR A 12 2.15 -10.90 6.62
C THR A 12 0.80 -11.29 7.22
N THR A 13 0.64 -11.11 8.53
CA THR A 13 -0.60 -11.44 9.25
C THR A 13 -1.62 -10.30 9.15
N THR A 14 -1.16 -9.05 9.18
CA THR A 14 -2.00 -7.86 9.03
C THR A 14 -1.35 -6.92 8.03
N LEU A 15 -2.16 -6.26 7.20
CA LEU A 15 -1.70 -5.27 6.24
C LEU A 15 -2.73 -4.15 6.18
N THR A 16 -2.35 -2.95 6.61
CA THR A 16 -3.22 -1.78 6.67
C THR A 16 -2.55 -0.59 6.03
N VAL A 17 -3.32 0.32 5.44
CA VAL A 17 -2.79 1.59 4.93
C VAL A 17 -2.50 2.51 6.12
N ASP A 18 -1.32 3.12 6.12
CA ASP A 18 -0.89 4.01 7.20
C ASP A 18 -1.75 5.29 7.23
N ASP A 19 -2.49 5.49 8.32
CA ASP A 19 -3.37 6.64 8.53
C ASP A 19 -2.63 7.97 8.67
N SER A 20 -1.38 7.96 9.13
CA SER A 20 -0.55 9.15 9.27
C SER A 20 -0.12 9.70 7.91
N HIS A 21 0.18 8.80 6.96
CA HIS A 21 0.59 9.17 5.61
C HIS A 21 -0.60 9.40 4.66
N HIS A 22 -1.68 8.64 4.85
CA HIS A 22 -2.81 8.62 3.91
C HIS A 22 -4.11 9.16 4.48
N GLY A 23 -4.19 9.59 5.74
CA GLY A 23 -5.45 9.94 6.39
C GLY A 23 -6.26 8.70 6.80
N PRO A 24 -7.37 8.84 7.52
CA PRO A 24 -8.10 7.71 8.10
C PRO A 24 -8.82 6.88 7.04
N ALA A 25 -9.20 5.64 7.43
CA ALA A 25 -10.08 4.80 6.61
C ALA A 25 -11.36 5.56 6.20
N GLY A 26 -11.69 5.54 4.91
CA GLY A 26 -12.82 6.27 4.34
C GLY A 26 -12.51 7.71 3.91
N HIS A 27 -11.39 8.29 4.32
CA HIS A 27 -10.94 9.62 3.89
C HIS A 27 -9.46 9.61 3.47
N ARG A 28 -9.11 8.62 2.63
CA ARG A 28 -7.72 8.41 2.20
C ARG A 28 -7.29 9.42 1.15
N THR A 29 -6.08 9.95 1.29
CA THR A 29 -5.40 10.79 0.32
C THR A 29 -4.24 10.01 -0.31
N TYR A 30 -4.35 9.73 -1.60
CA TYR A 30 -3.29 9.10 -2.39
C TYR A 30 -2.74 10.10 -3.40
N ARG A 31 -1.41 10.16 -3.50
CA ARG A 31 -0.74 10.89 -4.58
C ARG A 31 -0.58 9.95 -5.77
N TYR A 32 -0.91 10.44 -6.95
CA TYR A 32 -0.75 9.70 -8.19
C TYR A 32 0.43 10.26 -8.97
N GLU A 33 1.03 9.39 -9.80
CA GLU A 33 2.04 9.81 -10.75
C GLU A 33 1.51 10.93 -11.65
N PRO A 34 2.25 12.04 -11.83
CA PRO A 34 1.80 13.19 -12.61
C PRO A 34 1.97 12.96 -14.12
N THR A 35 1.80 11.72 -14.59
CA THR A 35 1.99 11.33 -15.99
C THR A 35 0.67 10.92 -16.62
N TYR A 36 0.54 11.16 -17.94
CA TYR A 36 -0.69 10.85 -18.67
C TYR A 36 -0.78 9.37 -19.09
N ILE A 37 0.36 8.65 -19.08
CA ILE A 37 0.45 7.27 -19.59
C ILE A 37 0.26 6.26 -18.46
N LEU A 38 0.75 6.55 -17.26
CA LEU A 38 0.73 5.63 -16.12
C LEU A 38 -0.17 6.17 -15.02
N ARG A 39 -1.20 5.40 -14.65
CA ARG A 39 -2.02 5.66 -13.48
C ARG A 39 -1.57 4.78 -12.31
N GLY A 40 -0.46 5.19 -11.69
CA GLY A 40 0.08 4.57 -10.48
C GLY A 40 -0.08 5.48 -9.26
N ILE A 41 -0.22 4.88 -8.08
CA ILE A 41 0.02 5.59 -6.82
C ILE A 41 1.53 5.84 -6.74
N ALA A 42 1.92 7.09 -6.50
CA ALA A 42 3.32 7.46 -6.42
C ALA A 42 4.01 6.81 -5.21
N GLU A 43 3.33 6.81 -4.06
CA GLU A 43 3.82 6.25 -2.81
C GLU A 43 2.67 5.62 -2.01
N LEU A 44 2.87 4.40 -1.51
CA LEU A 44 1.92 3.68 -0.67
C LEU A 44 2.63 3.21 0.60
N HIS A 45 2.32 3.87 1.72
CA HIS A 45 2.78 3.52 3.05
C HIS A 45 1.76 2.58 3.70
N VAL A 46 2.27 1.47 4.22
CA VAL A 46 1.47 0.44 4.86
C VAL A 46 2.12 0.01 6.16
N ASP A 47 1.29 -0.20 7.16
CA ASP A 47 1.65 -0.89 8.38
C ASP A 47 1.36 -2.37 8.21
N PHE A 48 2.28 -3.22 8.67
CA PHE A 48 2.10 -4.66 8.60
C PHE A 48 2.67 -5.37 9.81
N THR A 49 2.07 -6.51 10.16
CA THR A 49 2.61 -7.43 11.16
C THR A 49 3.17 -8.67 10.45
N PRO A 50 4.44 -9.03 10.66
CA PRO A 50 5.00 -10.27 10.12
C PRO A 50 4.21 -11.50 10.57
N ALA A 51 4.04 -12.46 9.67
CA ALA A 51 3.63 -13.81 10.02
C ALA A 51 4.89 -14.60 10.39
N HIS A 52 5.09 -14.77 11.70
CA HIS A 52 6.19 -15.51 12.35
C HIS A 52 7.50 -14.75 12.57
#